data_AF-C6WQ11-F1
#
_entry.id   AF-C6WQ11-F1
#
_cell.length_a   1.000
_cell.length_b   1.000
_cell.length_c   1.000
_cell.angle_alpha   90.00
_cell.angle_beta   90.00
_cell.angle_gamma   90.00
#
_symmetry.space_group_name_H-M   'P 1'
#
loop_
_entity.id
_entity.type
_entity.pdbx_description
1 polymer ?
#
loop_
_entity_poly.entity_id
_entity_poly.type
_entity_poly.pdbx_seq_one_letter_code
_entity_poly.pdbx_strand_id
1 'polypeptide(L)'
;MNRAEQRYANLVGAIDFVTEQLPPLDKLIARMRDNLAPAGSWQIASPDELKKMLNRARKELTALKELAARYEIELKTREWKA
;
A
#
# COMPACT_ATOMS: atom_id res chain seq x y z
N MET A 1 -7.59 -25.35 8.09
CA MET A 1 -6.72 -24.24 7.67
C MET A 1 -5.50 -24.24 8.55
N ASN A 2 -4.32 -24.41 7.95
CA ASN A 2 -3.04 -24.33 8.65
C ASN A 2 -2.82 -22.88 9.13
N ARG A 3 -2.16 -22.69 10.28
CA ARG A 3 -1.89 -21.35 10.85
C ARG A 3 -1.11 -20.46 9.88
N ALA A 4 -0.30 -21.06 9.01
CA ALA A 4 0.42 -20.36 7.94
C ALA A 4 -0.52 -19.79 6.87
N GLU A 5 -1.49 -20.58 6.40
CA GLU A 5 -2.49 -20.15 5.41
C GLU A 5 -3.35 -19.00 5.94
N GLN A 6 -3.77 -19.07 7.21
CA GLN A 6 -4.56 -18.02 7.86
C GLN A 6 -3.78 -16.70 7.94
N ARG A 7 -2.49 -16.76 8.30
CA ARG A 7 -1.61 -15.59 8.36
C ARG A 7 -1.39 -14.97 6.98
N TYR A 8 -1.22 -15.81 5.97
CA TYR A 8 -1.09 -15.38 4.58
C TYR A 8 -2.37 -14.67 4.09
N ALA A 9 -3.53 -15.30 4.30
CA ALA A 9 -4.83 -14.71 3.93
C ALA A 9 -5.05 -13.35 4.61
N ASN A 10 -4.70 -13.23 5.89
CA ASN A 10 -4.78 -11.96 6.62
C ASN A 10 -3.83 -10.90 6.04
N LEU A 11 -2.60 -11.28 5.66
CA LEU A 11 -1.64 -10.37 5.04
C LEU A 11 -2.16 -9.85 3.69
N VAL A 12 -2.60 -10.74 2.80
CA VAL A 12 -3.13 -10.37 1.49
C VAL A 12 -4.37 -9.48 1.65
N GLY A 13 -5.29 -9.85 2.53
CA GLY A 13 -6.48 -9.04 2.81
C GLY A 13 -6.15 -7.64 3.33
N ALA A 14 -5.12 -7.51 4.19
CA ALA A 14 -4.67 -6.21 4.66
C ALA A 14 -4.05 -5.36 3.54
N ILE A 15 -3.26 -5.96 2.65
CA ILE A 15 -2.66 -5.27 1.50
C ILE A 15 -3.75 -4.77 0.55
N ASP A 16 -4.74 -5.61 0.24
CA ASP A 16 -5.85 -5.26 -0.64
C ASP A 16 -6.69 -4.13 -0.02
N PHE A 17 -7.05 -4.25 1.27
CA PHE A 17 -7.80 -3.22 1.98
C PHE A 17 -7.09 -1.85 1.92
N VAL A 18 -5.78 -1.79 2.22
CA VAL A 18 -5.03 -0.53 2.16
C VAL A 18 -4.97 0.00 0.73
N THR A 19 -4.75 -0.87 -0.25
CA THR A 19 -4.68 -0.49 -1.67
C THR A 19 -5.99 0.15 -2.14
N GLU A 20 -7.13 -0.36 -1.71
CA GLU A 20 -8.46 0.17 -2.01
C GLU A 20 -8.71 1.56 -1.43
N GLN A 21 -7.99 1.96 -0.37
CA GLN A 21 -8.13 3.30 0.23
C GLN A 21 -7.31 4.37 -0.50
N LEU A 22 -6.41 4.00 -1.41
CA LEU A 22 -5.53 4.95 -2.10
C LEU A 22 -6.16 5.72 -3.28
N PRO A 23 -7.10 5.19 -4.09
CA PRO A 23 -7.71 5.93 -5.20
C PRO A 23 -8.44 7.22 -4.81
N PRO A 24 -9.17 7.31 -3.68
CA PRO A 24 -9.75 8.57 -3.22
C PRO A 24 -8.71 9.67 -2.98
N LEU A 25 -7.48 9.31 -2.58
CA LEU A 25 -6.41 10.27 -2.31
C LEU A 25 -5.93 10.96 -3.59
N ASP A 26 -5.89 10.27 -4.73
CA ASP A 26 -5.58 10.90 -6.03
C ASP A 26 -6.54 12.05 -6.35
N LYS A 27 -7.84 11.81 -6.16
CA LYS A 27 -8.88 12.82 -6.40
C LYS A 27 -8.77 13.99 -5.44
N LEU A 28 -8.43 13.71 -4.18
CA LEU A 28 -8.23 14.75 -3.17
C LEU A 28 -7.02 15.63 -3.53
N ILE A 29 -5.87 15.01 -3.81
CA ILE A 29 -4.62 15.72 -4.15
C ILE A 29 -4.80 16.54 -5.43
N ALA A 30 -5.49 16.01 -6.45
CA ALA A 30 -5.76 16.73 -7.69
C ALA A 30 -6.60 18.01 -7.51
N ARG A 31 -7.38 18.10 -6.43
CA ARG A 31 -8.19 19.28 -6.10
C ARG A 31 -7.46 20.29 -5.21
N MET A 32 -6.32 19.91 -4.64
CA MET A 32 -5.52 20.81 -3.81
C MET A 32 -4.91 21.89 -4.69
N ARG A 33 -5.03 23.15 -4.25
CA ARG A 33 -4.28 24.27 -4.81
C ARG A 33 -2.95 24.38 -4.09
N ASP A 34 -1.92 24.83 -4.79
CA ASP A 34 -0.70 25.31 -4.15
C ASP A 34 -1.03 26.57 -3.35
N ASN A 35 -1.37 26.36 -2.09
CA ASN A 35 -1.56 27.44 -1.14
C ASN A 35 -0.44 27.29 -0.11
N LEU A 36 0.62 28.07 -0.29
CA LEU A 36 1.69 28.18 0.67
C LEU A 36 1.09 28.72 1.96
N ALA A 37 1.01 27.84 2.97
CA ALA A 37 0.52 28.24 4.28
C ALA A 37 1.49 29.31 4.85
N PRO A 38 0.98 30.36 5.53
CA PRO A 38 1.82 31.42 6.08
C PRO A 38 2.93 30.87 6.98
N ALA A 39 4.09 31.52 7.02
CA ALA A 39 5.19 31.12 7.90
C ALA A 39 4.72 31.02 9.37
N GLY A 40 5.01 29.89 10.03
CA GLY A 40 4.57 29.60 11.40
C GLY A 40 3.29 28.76 11.52
N SER A 41 2.65 28.42 10.40
CA SER A 41 1.52 27.47 10.38
C SER A 41 1.99 26.03 10.14
N TRP A 42 1.16 25.04 10.51
CA TRP A 42 1.39 23.64 10.11
C TRP A 42 1.39 23.54 8.57
N GLN A 43 2.56 23.29 8.01
CA GLN A 43 2.72 23.09 6.58
C GLN A 43 2.31 21.66 6.23
N ILE A 44 1.29 21.54 5.38
CA ILE A 44 0.98 20.29 4.69
C ILE A 44 1.95 20.18 3.52
N ALA A 45 2.43 18.97 3.22
CA ALA A 45 3.21 18.71 2.02
C ALA A 45 2.47 19.22 0.77
N SER A 46 3.20 19.78 -0.18
CA SER A 46 2.63 20.28 -1.43
C SER A 46 1.88 19.16 -2.18
N PRO A 47 0.91 19.50 -3.04
CA PRO A 47 0.21 18.51 -3.87
C PRO A 47 1.17 17.60 -4.65
N ASP A 48 2.31 18.13 -5.12
CA ASP A 48 3.31 17.33 -5.83
C ASP A 48 4.10 16.40 -4.92
N GLU A 49 4.40 16.80 -3.69
CA GLU A 49 4.99 15.90 -2.68
C GLU A 49 4.01 14.80 -2.29
N LEU A 50 2.73 15.13 -2.10
CA LEU A 50 1.67 14.16 -1.81
C LEU A 50 1.49 13.16 -2.97
N LYS A 51 1.54 13.61 -4.23
CA LYS A 51 1.55 12.70 -5.40
C LYS A 51 2.75 11.76 -5.36
N LYS A 52 3.95 12.26 -5.04
CA LYS A 52 5.17 11.43 -4.94
C LYS A 52 5.03 10.39 -3.83
N MET A 53 4.52 10.78 -2.67
CA MET A 53 4.25 9.87 -1.55
C MET A 53 3.22 8.81 -1.91
N LEU A 54 2.12 9.19 -2.56
CA LEU A 54 1.08 8.26 -3.00
C LEU A 54 1.62 7.26 -4.03
N ASN A 55 2.40 7.73 -5.01
CA ASN A 55 3.05 6.86 -6.00
C ASN A 55 4.04 5.89 -5.34
N ARG A 56 4.78 6.35 -4.33
CA ARG A 56 5.69 5.50 -3.56
C ARG A 56 4.92 4.43 -2.80
N ALA A 57 3.87 4.80 -2.08
CA ALA A 57 3.03 3.86 -1.33
C ALA A 57 2.44 2.77 -2.23
N ARG A 58 1.96 3.14 -3.43
CA ARG A 58 1.48 2.18 -4.43
C ARG A 58 2.56 1.20 -4.86
N LYS A 59 3.75 1.69 -5.18
CA LYS A 59 4.88 0.82 -5.57
C LYS A 59 5.27 -0.14 -4.46
N GLU A 60 5.33 0.34 -3.22
CA GLU A 60 5.67 -0.49 -2.05
C GLU A 60 4.60 -1.56 -1.79
N LEU A 61 3.31 -1.22 -1.92
CA LEU A 61 2.22 -2.20 -1.79
C LEU A 61 2.23 -3.24 -2.91
N THR A 62 2.50 -2.83 -4.15
CA THR A 62 2.67 -3.78 -5.27
C THR A 62 3.82 -4.74 -5.00
N ALA A 63 4.98 -4.22 -4.59
CA ALA A 63 6.13 -5.05 -4.25
C ALA A 63 5.82 -6.01 -3.10
N LEU A 64 5.09 -5.55 -2.09
CA LEU A 64 4.67 -6.39 -0.96
C LEU A 64 3.71 -7.51 -1.40
N LYS A 65 2.78 -7.22 -2.32
CA LYS A 65 1.88 -8.22 -2.90
C LYS A 65 2.62 -9.25 -3.75
N GLU A 66 3.61 -8.84 -4.54
CA GLU A 66 4.48 -9.73 -5.30
C GLU A 66 5.29 -10.66 -4.38
N LEU A 67 5.83 -10.13 -3.29
CA LEU A 67 6.52 -10.93 -2.28
C LEU A 67 5.58 -11.93 -1.61
N ALA A 68 4.36 -11.50 -1.25
CA ALA A 68 3.34 -12.39 -0.69
C ALA A 68 3.01 -13.55 -1.67
N ALA A 69 2.83 -13.26 -2.96
CA ALA A 69 2.58 -14.29 -3.97
C ALA A 69 3.72 -15.31 -4.09
N ARG A 70 4.98 -14.87 -3.97
CA ARG A 70 6.14 -15.79 -3.92
C ARG A 70 6.10 -16.69 -2.70
N TYR A 71 5.75 -16.15 -1.53
CA TYR A 71 5.58 -16.94 -0.30
C TYR A 71 4.48 -18.00 -0.44
N GLU A 72 3.40 -17.72 -1.16
CA GLU A 72 2.35 -18.71 -1.43
C GLU A 72 2.87 -19.90 -2.25
N ILE A 73 3.68 -19.62 -3.28
CA ILE A 73 4.32 -20.67 -4.10
C ILE A 73 5.28 -21.51 -3.24
N GLU A 74 6.07 -20.88 -2.38
CA GLU A 74 6.96 -21.58 -1.45
C GLU A 74 6.21 -22.43 -0.41
N LEU A 75 5.10 -21.93 0.13
CA LEU A 75 4.25 -22.69 1.04
C LEU A 75 3.69 -23.95 0.36
N LYS A 76 3.08 -23.79 -0.82
CA LYS A 76 2.50 -24.90 -1.60
C LYS A 76 3.54 -25.94 -1.99
N THR A 77 4.74 -25.51 -2.38
CA THR A 77 5.83 -26.43 -2.75
C THR A 77 6.44 -27.16 -1.55
N ARG A 78 6.43 -26.56 -0.35
CA ARG A 78 6.83 -27.23 0.89
C ARG A 78 5.79 -28.24 1.37
N GLU A 79 4.50 -27.89 1.32
CA GLU A 79 3.42 -28.81 1.68
C GLU A 79 3.35 -30.02 0.75
N TRP A 80 3.67 -29.87 -0.54
CA TRP A 80 3.77 -31.01 -1.47
C TRP A 80 4.88 -32.00 -1.08
N LYS A 81 6.01 -31.51 -0.57
CA LYS A 81 7.20 -32.34 -0.24
C LYS A 81 7.11 -33.04 1.12
N ALA A 82 6.14 -32.67 1.95
CA ALA A 82 5.91 -33.25 3.28
C ALA A 82 4.96 -34.44 3.20
#